data_AF-A0A963MLH8-F1
#
_entry.id   AF-A0A963MLH8-F1
#
_cell.length_a   1.000
_cell.length_b   1.000
_cell.length_c   1.000
_cell.angle_alpha   90.00
_cell.angle_beta   90.00
_cell.angle_gamma   90.00
#
_symmetry.space_group_name_H-M   'P 1'
#
loop_
_entity.id
_entity.type
_entity.pdbx_description
1 polymer ?
#
loop_
_entity_poly.entity_id
_entity_poly.type
_entity_poly.pdbx_seq_one_letter_code
_entity_poly.pdbx_strand_id
1 'polypeptide(L)'
;MHDLDRHGLGVNAPLEPGRVWQDLAVDLFIGNIDQGDWGWADARSAWLLSFWKDLDPQTRFVLAYSTPEYAIGTALRDRLAGPDDVETILASWMSYHAGMLRFYNRNPERCLLVNVSTLNLDPKSFIETLNGRFKLKLNPVASADQGDLGKIPAIAATLARSISQDHVEATSLYRELESAADIGAAGAAASDADKRLALAEYSALLSLLDQKSADAHECRERANRHQADLNKLADEVSLRTEQLTQSQQTCDQLTQQLTGLSGQHEKLERQLAEVQRNSEKERLRLGQENELLLSQLHQVQEELEEYFVRLQERSAQLAAEQTTVHELTQARDEQAKLATDRQAQIVKLTQARDEQAKLAADRQAQVQKLTQARDEQAKLATDRQA
;
A
#
# COMPACT_ATOMS: atom_id res chain seq x y z
N MET A 1 11.09 -24.37 57.85
CA MET A 1 10.69 -24.61 56.45
C MET A 1 10.87 -26.09 56.22
N HIS A 2 9.80 -26.87 56.33
CA HIS A 2 9.86 -28.31 56.14
C HIS A 2 9.80 -28.57 54.64
N ASP A 3 10.92 -28.95 54.04
CA ASP A 3 10.87 -29.70 52.79
C ASP A 3 10.16 -31.03 53.12
N LEU A 4 8.84 -30.99 53.01
CA LEU A 4 8.04 -32.18 52.77
C LEU A 4 8.44 -32.65 51.38
N ASP A 5 9.53 -33.41 51.31
CA ASP A 5 9.86 -34.17 50.12
C ASP A 5 8.61 -34.97 49.76
N ARG A 6 8.00 -34.64 48.61
CA ARG A 6 6.79 -35.27 48.06
C ARG A 6 6.89 -36.80 47.90
N HIS A 7 8.07 -37.35 48.18
CA HIS A 7 8.37 -38.76 48.08
C HIS A 7 8.50 -39.47 49.42
N GLY A 8 8.23 -38.79 50.55
CA GLY A 8 8.19 -39.44 51.86
C GLY A 8 9.48 -40.21 52.12
N LEU A 9 10.50 -39.56 52.66
CA LEU A 9 11.63 -40.28 53.25
C LEU A 9 11.13 -41.03 54.50
N GLY A 10 10.42 -42.14 54.27
CA GLY A 10 10.19 -43.19 55.24
C GLY A 10 11.48 -43.98 55.35
N VAL A 11 12.52 -43.39 55.96
CA VAL A 11 13.77 -44.12 56.11
C VAL A 11 13.59 -45.15 57.22
N ASN A 12 13.34 -46.39 56.81
CA ASN A 12 13.34 -47.56 57.69
C ASN A 12 14.77 -47.91 58.18
N ALA A 13 15.80 -47.12 57.85
CA ALA A 13 17.19 -47.32 58.23
C ALA A 13 17.93 -45.97 58.45
N PRO A 14 18.93 -45.88 59.35
CA PRO A 14 19.77 -44.68 59.43
C PRO A 14 20.56 -44.47 58.14
N LEU A 15 20.58 -43.24 57.63
CA LEU A 15 21.43 -42.88 56.49
C LEU A 15 22.88 -42.77 56.96
N GLU A 16 23.79 -43.47 56.28
CA GLU A 16 25.23 -43.37 56.55
C GLU A 16 25.90 -42.53 55.46
N PRO A 17 26.41 -41.33 55.78
CA PRO A 17 27.11 -40.51 54.81
C PRO A 17 28.39 -41.20 54.32
N GLY A 18 28.64 -41.16 53.03
CA GLY A 18 29.90 -41.63 52.44
C GLY A 18 31.09 -40.77 52.86
N ARG A 19 32.31 -41.28 52.69
CA ARG A 19 33.56 -40.70 53.22
C ARG A 19 33.76 -39.21 52.93
N VAL A 20 33.47 -38.75 51.70
CA VAL A 20 33.61 -37.33 51.32
C VAL A 20 32.75 -36.41 52.20
N TRP A 21 31.56 -36.84 52.58
CA TRP A 21 30.66 -36.09 53.45
C TRP A 21 31.10 -36.13 54.92
N GLN A 22 31.74 -37.22 55.33
CA GLN A 22 32.34 -37.33 56.65
C GLN A 22 33.52 -36.35 56.79
N ASP A 23 34.39 -36.28 55.78
CA ASP A 23 35.51 -35.33 55.76
C ASP A 23 35.01 -33.88 55.81
N LEU A 24 33.98 -33.54 55.04
CA LEU A 24 33.36 -32.20 55.10
C LEU A 24 32.72 -31.90 56.46
N ALA A 25 32.12 -32.89 57.11
CA ALA A 25 31.58 -32.75 58.46
C ALA A 25 32.71 -32.50 59.47
N VAL A 26 33.86 -33.15 59.35
CA VAL A 26 35.04 -32.88 60.19
C VAL A 26 35.57 -31.46 59.93
N ASP A 27 35.65 -31.03 58.69
CA ASP A 27 36.08 -29.67 58.33
C ASP A 27 35.16 -28.60 58.95
N LEU A 28 33.85 -28.87 59.03
CA LEU A 28 32.90 -27.99 59.73
C LEU A 28 33.26 -27.82 61.20
N PHE A 29 33.65 -28.89 61.90
CA PHE A 29 34.06 -28.82 63.30
C PHE A 29 35.40 -28.10 63.47
N ILE A 30 36.39 -28.39 62.61
CA ILE A 30 37.70 -27.73 62.64
C ILE A 30 37.55 -26.24 62.38
N GLY A 31 36.73 -25.85 61.40
CA GLY A 31 36.50 -24.45 61.04
C GLY A 31 35.84 -23.62 62.15
N ASN A 32 35.20 -24.26 63.12
CA ASN A 32 34.52 -23.60 64.24
C ASN A 32 35.17 -23.88 65.61
N ILE A 33 36.36 -24.50 65.66
CA ILE A 33 37.00 -24.93 66.91
C ILE A 33 37.32 -23.78 67.88
N ASP A 34 37.58 -22.58 67.34
CA ASP A 34 37.90 -21.38 68.12
C ASP A 34 36.65 -20.64 68.64
N GLN A 35 35.45 -21.04 68.20
CA GLN A 35 34.20 -20.46 68.68
C GLN A 35 33.79 -21.12 70.00
N GLY A 36 33.28 -20.33 70.95
CA GLY A 36 32.91 -20.81 72.29
C GLY A 36 31.76 -21.82 72.28
N ASP A 37 30.53 -21.32 72.12
CA ASP A 37 29.33 -22.14 71.94
C ASP A 37 28.81 -21.90 70.52
N TRP A 38 28.88 -22.91 69.65
CA TRP A 38 28.40 -22.84 68.27
C TRP A 38 27.47 -24.01 67.93
N GLY A 39 26.70 -23.86 66.86
CA GLY A 39 25.82 -24.90 66.35
C GLY A 39 25.20 -24.51 65.02
N TRP A 40 24.39 -25.41 64.47
CA TRP A 40 23.63 -25.21 63.24
C TRP A 40 22.20 -25.75 63.42
N ALA A 41 21.29 -25.34 62.54
CA ALA A 41 19.91 -25.81 62.55
C ALA A 41 19.46 -26.12 61.13
N ASP A 42 19.12 -27.39 60.88
CA ASP A 42 18.52 -27.84 59.63
C ASP A 42 17.65 -29.07 59.91
N ALA A 43 16.38 -29.06 59.46
CA ALA A 43 15.44 -30.15 59.68
C ALA A 43 15.91 -31.48 59.07
N ARG A 44 16.66 -31.44 57.97
CA ARG A 44 17.20 -32.63 57.30
C ARG A 44 18.31 -33.29 58.11
N SER A 45 18.95 -32.55 59.03
CA SER A 45 19.94 -33.12 59.96
C SER A 45 19.33 -34.19 60.87
N ALA A 46 18.02 -34.17 61.09
CA ALA A 46 17.34 -35.18 61.90
C ALA A 46 17.43 -36.61 61.32
N TRP A 47 17.61 -36.74 60.00
CA TRP A 47 17.83 -38.05 59.36
C TRP A 47 19.23 -38.63 59.62
N LEU A 48 20.16 -37.81 60.10
CA LEU A 48 21.57 -38.14 60.32
C LEU A 48 21.95 -38.08 61.81
N LEU A 49 20.97 -38.14 62.72
CA LEU A 49 21.22 -38.00 64.17
C LEU A 49 22.21 -39.03 64.71
N SER A 50 22.19 -40.27 64.22
CA SER A 50 23.16 -41.29 64.61
C SER A 50 24.58 -40.91 64.17
N PHE A 51 24.74 -40.49 62.92
CA PHE A 51 26.02 -40.03 62.39
C PHE A 51 26.60 -38.88 63.23
N TRP A 52 25.81 -37.83 63.47
CA TRP A 52 26.26 -36.68 64.26
C TRP A 52 26.57 -37.03 65.72
N LYS A 53 25.84 -37.99 66.29
CA LYS A 53 26.07 -38.47 67.66
C LYS A 53 27.43 -39.16 67.78
N ASP A 54 27.80 -39.95 66.78
CA ASP A 54 28.99 -40.78 66.76
C ASP A 54 30.23 -39.99 66.30
N LEU A 55 30.05 -38.93 65.51
CA LEU A 55 31.12 -38.06 65.03
C LEU A 55 31.87 -37.36 66.18
N ASP A 56 31.13 -36.85 67.17
CA ASP A 56 31.71 -36.19 68.34
C ASP A 56 30.90 -36.44 69.63
N PRO A 57 31.52 -36.89 70.74
CA PRO A 57 30.85 -37.13 72.01
C PRO A 57 30.28 -35.89 72.70
N GLN A 58 30.84 -34.70 72.45
CA GLN A 58 30.41 -33.43 73.07
C GLN A 58 29.23 -32.78 72.35
N THR A 59 28.85 -33.28 71.17
CA THR A 59 27.71 -32.77 70.40
C THR A 59 26.40 -32.98 71.17
N ARG A 60 25.59 -31.92 71.23
CA ARG A 60 24.30 -31.88 71.93
C ARG A 60 23.21 -31.57 70.92
N PHE A 61 22.01 -32.10 71.16
CA PHE A 61 20.90 -32.05 70.23
C PHE A 61 19.73 -31.29 70.82
N VAL A 62 19.24 -30.31 70.06
CA VAL A 62 17.96 -29.66 70.34
C VAL A 62 16.96 -30.17 69.32
N LEU A 63 16.00 -30.95 69.79
CA LEU A 63 15.00 -31.63 68.97
C LEU A 63 13.70 -30.84 69.06
N ALA A 64 13.40 -30.08 68.02
CA ALA A 64 12.19 -29.27 67.95
C ALA A 64 11.09 -30.04 67.21
N TYR A 65 9.96 -30.27 67.87
CA TYR A 65 8.78 -30.91 67.28
C TYR A 65 7.61 -29.96 67.16
N SER A 66 6.75 -30.22 66.18
CA SER A 66 5.52 -29.46 65.94
C SER A 66 4.30 -30.33 66.13
N THR A 67 3.13 -29.70 66.20
CA THR A 67 1.86 -30.42 66.20
C THR A 67 1.54 -30.99 64.80
N PRO A 68 0.72 -32.04 64.67
CA PRO A 68 0.27 -32.53 63.36
C PRO A 68 -0.52 -31.48 62.58
N GLU A 69 -1.28 -30.62 63.27
CA GLU A 69 -2.00 -29.50 62.66
C GLU A 69 -1.03 -28.51 62.01
N TYR A 70 0.13 -28.31 62.62
CA TYR A 70 1.14 -27.43 62.08
C TYR A 70 1.68 -27.95 60.74
N ALA A 71 1.92 -29.27 60.65
CA ALA A 71 2.40 -29.91 59.43
C ALA A 71 1.38 -29.81 58.28
N ILE A 72 0.10 -30.10 58.55
CA ILE A 72 -0.97 -29.95 57.54
C ILE A 72 -1.12 -28.48 57.13
N GLY A 73 -1.23 -27.58 58.11
CA GLY A 73 -1.49 -26.16 57.85
C GLY A 73 -0.37 -25.47 57.07
N THR A 74 0.88 -25.80 57.35
CA THR A 74 2.03 -25.29 56.57
C THR A 74 2.09 -25.88 55.17
N ALA A 75 1.86 -27.20 55.01
CA ALA A 75 1.85 -27.85 53.71
C ALA A 75 0.81 -27.25 52.74
N LEU A 76 -0.40 -26.97 53.26
CA LEU A 76 -1.49 -26.36 52.50
C LEU A 76 -1.20 -24.88 52.19
N ARG A 77 -0.69 -24.11 53.16
CA ARG A 77 -0.34 -22.70 52.97
C ARG A 77 0.74 -22.53 51.90
N ASP A 78 1.79 -23.34 51.97
CA ASP A 78 2.94 -23.27 51.08
C ASP A 78 2.66 -23.96 49.73
N ARG A 79 1.44 -24.50 49.54
CA ARG A 79 0.99 -25.21 48.32
C ARG A 79 1.89 -26.38 47.92
N LEU A 80 2.55 -26.99 48.92
CA LEU A 80 3.41 -28.14 48.70
C LEU A 80 2.59 -29.41 48.43
N ALA A 81 1.38 -29.47 49.00
CA ALA A 81 0.43 -30.57 48.93
C ALA A 81 -1.02 -30.05 48.85
N GLY A 82 -1.92 -30.89 48.33
CA GLY A 82 -3.36 -30.63 48.26
C GLY A 82 -4.15 -31.28 49.40
N PRO A 83 -5.48 -31.10 49.41
CA PRO A 83 -6.37 -31.74 50.39
C PRO A 83 -6.31 -33.27 50.36
N ASP A 84 -6.02 -33.87 49.22
CA ASP A 84 -5.96 -35.33 49.04
C ASP A 84 -4.65 -35.93 49.59
N ASP A 85 -3.64 -35.10 49.87
CA ASP A 85 -2.31 -35.52 50.32
C ASP A 85 -2.17 -35.58 51.84
N VAL A 86 -3.25 -35.31 52.59
CA VAL A 86 -3.20 -35.19 54.07
C VAL A 86 -2.67 -36.46 54.73
N GLU A 87 -3.07 -37.63 54.24
CA GLU A 87 -2.58 -38.91 54.75
C GLU A 87 -1.06 -39.03 54.59
N THR A 88 -0.54 -38.63 53.42
CA THR A 88 0.90 -38.63 53.13
C THR A 88 1.67 -37.65 54.01
N ILE A 89 1.09 -36.47 54.26
CA ILE A 89 1.66 -35.47 55.17
C ILE A 89 1.76 -36.04 56.58
N LEU A 90 0.68 -36.65 57.09
CA LEU A 90 0.65 -37.23 58.43
C LEU A 90 1.57 -38.44 58.56
N ALA A 91 1.61 -39.33 57.57
CA ALA A 91 2.54 -40.45 57.56
C ALA A 91 4.01 -39.98 57.60
N SER A 92 4.34 -38.95 56.83
CA SER A 92 5.68 -38.34 56.83
C SER A 92 6.00 -37.68 58.17
N TRP A 93 5.05 -36.91 58.73
CA TRP A 93 5.18 -36.29 60.05
C TRP A 93 5.40 -37.36 61.13
N MET A 94 4.62 -38.44 61.12
CA MET A 94 4.73 -39.55 62.08
C MET A 94 6.08 -40.25 61.98
N SER A 95 6.54 -40.58 60.77
CA SER A 95 7.83 -41.25 60.55
C SER A 95 8.99 -40.42 61.11
N TYR A 96 9.02 -39.14 60.78
CA TYR A 96 10.04 -38.19 61.22
C TYR A 96 10.06 -38.06 62.76
N HIS A 97 8.90 -37.80 63.36
CA HIS A 97 8.79 -37.56 64.79
C HIS A 97 8.96 -38.82 65.64
N ALA A 98 8.52 -39.99 65.14
CA ALA A 98 8.80 -41.25 65.81
C ALA A 98 10.32 -41.56 65.80
N GLY A 99 11.03 -41.23 64.72
CA GLY A 99 12.49 -41.32 64.66
C GLY A 99 13.18 -40.42 65.67
N MET A 100 12.75 -39.15 65.74
CA MET A 100 13.24 -38.16 66.70
C MET A 100 13.02 -38.62 68.16
N LEU A 101 11.81 -39.08 68.49
CA LEU A 101 11.47 -39.54 69.84
C LEU A 101 12.27 -40.79 70.23
N ARG A 102 12.43 -41.75 69.32
CA ARG A 102 13.30 -42.92 69.54
C ARG A 102 14.75 -42.52 69.81
N PHE A 103 15.27 -41.52 69.09
CA PHE A 103 16.62 -41.02 69.31
C PHE A 103 16.75 -40.31 70.66
N TYR A 104 15.78 -39.48 71.03
CA TYR A 104 15.70 -38.81 72.33
C TYR A 104 15.71 -39.81 73.48
N ASN A 105 14.82 -40.81 73.44
CA ASN A 105 14.70 -41.83 74.50
C ASN A 105 15.99 -42.66 74.70
N ARG A 106 16.82 -42.81 73.65
CA ARG A 106 18.11 -43.50 73.74
C ARG A 106 19.26 -42.61 74.23
N ASN A 107 19.10 -41.29 74.17
CA ASN A 107 20.16 -40.31 74.44
C ASN A 107 19.68 -39.11 75.27
N PRO A 108 18.96 -39.30 76.40
CA PRO A 108 18.30 -38.21 77.12
C PRO A 108 19.29 -37.16 77.65
N GLU A 109 20.50 -37.57 78.04
CA GLU A 109 21.55 -36.67 78.58
C GLU A 109 22.12 -35.70 77.55
N ARG A 110 22.04 -36.05 76.26
CA ARG A 110 22.58 -35.24 75.16
C ARG A 110 21.51 -34.50 74.37
N CYS A 111 20.24 -34.69 74.70
CA CYS A 111 19.13 -34.14 73.94
C CYS A 111 18.26 -33.22 74.81
N LEU A 112 17.64 -32.24 74.18
CA LEU A 112 16.53 -31.46 74.72
C LEU A 112 15.37 -31.56 73.73
N LEU A 113 14.20 -32.02 74.16
CA LEU A 113 13.00 -32.14 73.33
C LEU A 113 12.04 -30.98 73.62
N VAL A 114 11.69 -30.21 72.58
CA VAL A 114 10.98 -28.94 72.74
C VAL A 114 9.86 -28.75 71.71
N ASN A 115 8.68 -28.31 72.17
CA ASN A 115 7.60 -27.91 71.28
C ASN A 115 7.86 -26.51 70.67
N VAL A 116 7.81 -26.43 69.35
CA VAL A 116 8.02 -25.17 68.60
C VAL A 116 7.02 -24.07 68.99
N SER A 117 5.79 -24.43 69.35
CA SER A 117 4.76 -23.46 69.75
C SER A 117 5.16 -22.69 71.01
N THR A 118 5.83 -23.37 71.96
CA THR A 118 6.30 -22.76 73.20
C THR A 118 7.51 -21.87 72.97
N LEU A 119 8.41 -22.23 72.04
CA LEU A 119 9.55 -21.39 71.65
C LEU A 119 9.12 -20.01 71.15
N ASN A 120 8.02 -19.96 70.40
CA ASN A 120 7.49 -18.72 69.86
C ASN A 120 6.84 -17.81 70.92
N LEU A 121 6.33 -18.40 72.00
CA LEU A 121 5.67 -17.68 73.08
C LEU A 121 6.65 -17.19 74.14
N ASP A 122 7.61 -18.01 74.53
CA ASP A 122 8.60 -17.70 75.56
C ASP A 122 10.01 -18.20 75.19
N PRO A 123 10.73 -17.50 74.30
CA PRO A 123 12.09 -17.88 73.92
C PRO A 123 13.09 -17.73 75.07
N LYS A 124 12.77 -16.96 76.13
CA LYS A 124 13.68 -16.74 77.25
C LYS A 124 13.79 -17.99 78.11
N SER A 125 12.65 -18.58 78.49
CA SER A 125 12.61 -19.82 79.26
C SER A 125 13.36 -20.97 78.55
N PHE A 126 13.26 -21.02 77.22
CA PHE A 126 14.03 -21.98 76.41
C PHE A 126 15.55 -21.81 76.55
N ILE A 127 16.06 -20.57 76.41
CA ILE A 127 17.50 -20.29 76.55
C ILE A 127 17.98 -20.58 77.97
N GLU A 128 17.20 -20.24 78.99
CA GLU A 128 17.51 -20.56 80.39
C GLU A 128 17.61 -22.07 80.63
N THR A 129 16.66 -22.84 80.07
CA THR A 129 16.67 -24.31 80.16
C THR A 129 17.87 -24.92 79.44
N LEU A 130 18.21 -24.42 78.24
CA LEU A 130 19.39 -24.85 77.49
C LEU A 130 20.69 -24.59 78.25
N ASN A 131 20.87 -23.36 78.75
CA ASN A 131 22.04 -22.97 79.51
C ASN A 131 22.17 -23.83 80.78
N GLY A 132 21.06 -24.11 81.46
CA GLY A 132 21.03 -24.96 82.65
C GLY A 132 21.41 -26.42 82.35
N ARG A 133 20.78 -27.04 81.35
CA ARG A 133 20.98 -28.46 81.02
C ARG A 133 22.37 -28.74 80.45
N PHE A 134 22.84 -27.86 79.57
CA PHE A 134 24.06 -28.08 78.80
C PHE A 134 25.25 -27.25 79.26
N LYS A 135 25.09 -26.42 80.29
CA LYS A 135 26.12 -25.51 80.83
C LYS A 135 26.68 -24.55 79.78
N LEU A 136 25.82 -24.13 78.84
CA LEU A 136 26.15 -23.16 77.80
C LEU A 136 26.06 -21.72 78.33
N LYS A 137 26.65 -20.78 77.60
CA LYS A 137 26.62 -19.33 77.89
C LYS A 137 25.90 -18.57 76.79
N LEU A 138 24.71 -19.04 76.40
CA LEU A 138 23.89 -18.37 75.39
C LEU A 138 23.20 -17.14 75.99
N ASN A 139 23.18 -16.05 75.24
CA ASN A 139 22.46 -14.84 75.63
C ASN A 139 20.99 -14.91 75.16
N PRO A 140 20.01 -14.53 76.00
CA PRO A 140 18.62 -14.46 75.57
C PRO A 140 18.47 -13.40 74.49
N VAL A 141 17.80 -13.76 73.39
CA VAL A 141 17.53 -12.83 72.29
C VAL A 141 16.46 -11.83 72.74
N ALA A 142 16.76 -10.52 72.70
CA ALA A 142 15.87 -9.46 73.18
C ALA A 142 14.55 -9.36 72.40
N SER A 143 14.60 -9.76 71.13
CA SER A 143 13.46 -9.92 70.23
C SER A 143 13.99 -10.71 69.05
N ALA A 144 13.65 -12.00 68.96
CA ALA A 144 13.77 -12.67 67.68
C ALA A 144 12.90 -11.87 66.72
N ASP A 145 13.44 -11.47 65.57
CA ASP A 145 12.63 -10.94 64.48
C ASP A 145 11.68 -12.08 64.12
N GLN A 146 10.49 -12.07 64.72
CA GLN A 146 9.41 -13.01 64.45
C GLN A 146 8.85 -12.63 63.09
N GLY A 147 9.70 -12.66 62.07
CA GLY A 147 9.27 -12.66 60.68
C GLY A 147 8.15 -13.68 60.54
N ASP A 148 7.42 -13.59 59.43
CA ASP A 148 6.21 -14.38 59.15
C ASP A 148 6.44 -15.92 59.06
N LEU A 149 7.57 -16.39 59.63
CA LEU A 149 7.95 -17.74 60.01
C LEU A 149 6.76 -18.51 60.58
N GLY A 150 6.00 -19.10 59.68
CA GLY A 150 5.21 -20.26 60.03
C GLY A 150 3.88 -19.97 60.72
N LYS A 151 3.38 -18.71 60.78
CA LYS A 151 2.02 -18.49 61.25
C LYS A 151 1.05 -19.14 60.27
N ILE A 152 0.29 -20.11 60.78
CA ILE A 152 -0.76 -20.79 60.02
C ILE A 152 -2.03 -19.96 60.22
N PRO A 153 -2.75 -19.61 59.14
CA PRO A 153 -4.04 -18.94 59.26
C PRO A 153 -4.95 -19.70 60.25
N ALA A 154 -5.70 -18.99 61.07
CA ALA A 154 -6.58 -19.60 62.07
C ALA A 154 -7.60 -20.56 61.43
N ILE A 155 -8.08 -20.26 60.21
CA ILE A 155 -8.95 -21.16 59.44
C ILE A 155 -8.25 -22.48 59.10
N ALA A 156 -7.00 -22.41 58.62
CA ALA A 156 -6.21 -23.58 58.26
C ALA A 156 -5.84 -24.39 59.51
N ALA A 157 -5.46 -23.74 60.61
CA ALA A 157 -5.17 -24.39 61.88
C ALA A 157 -6.41 -25.10 62.45
N THR A 158 -7.60 -24.50 62.34
CA THR A 158 -8.86 -25.09 62.82
C THR A 158 -9.27 -26.32 62.00
N LEU A 159 -9.17 -26.24 60.67
CA LEU A 159 -9.44 -27.38 59.79
C LEU A 159 -8.43 -28.52 60.01
N ALA A 160 -7.14 -28.19 60.05
CA ALA A 160 -6.07 -29.15 60.30
C ALA A 160 -6.23 -29.86 61.65
N ARG A 161 -6.72 -29.16 62.67
CA ARG A 161 -7.07 -29.74 63.98
C ARG A 161 -8.20 -30.76 63.89
N SER A 162 -9.28 -30.41 63.18
CA SER A 162 -10.39 -31.35 62.99
C SER A 162 -9.90 -32.63 62.31
N ILE A 163 -9.10 -32.49 61.24
CA ILE A 163 -8.58 -33.64 60.50
C ILE A 163 -7.63 -34.47 61.39
N SER A 164 -6.69 -33.81 62.08
CA SER A 164 -5.72 -34.51 62.94
C SER A 164 -6.38 -35.30 64.08
N GLN A 165 -7.50 -34.80 64.61
CA GLN A 165 -8.27 -35.49 65.66
C GLN A 165 -8.89 -36.81 65.16
N ASP A 166 -9.22 -36.91 63.89
CA ASP A 166 -9.72 -38.13 63.27
C ASP A 166 -8.61 -39.17 63.05
N HIS A 167 -7.34 -38.75 63.00
CA HIS A 167 -6.16 -39.63 62.90
C HIS A 167 -5.61 -40.01 64.28
N VAL A 168 -6.01 -41.19 64.76
CA VAL A 168 -5.70 -41.68 66.11
C VAL A 168 -4.20 -41.87 66.33
N GLU A 169 -3.48 -42.40 65.34
CA GLU A 169 -2.05 -42.71 65.44
C GLU A 169 -1.21 -41.43 65.57
N ALA A 170 -1.49 -40.43 64.74
CA ALA A 170 -0.80 -39.14 64.79
C ALA A 170 -1.07 -38.42 66.12
N THR A 171 -2.32 -38.43 66.59
CA THR A 171 -2.70 -37.87 67.89
C THR A 171 -2.09 -38.63 69.06
N SER A 172 -1.91 -39.95 68.95
CA SER A 172 -1.24 -40.75 69.97
C SER A 172 0.26 -40.42 70.07
N LEU A 173 0.95 -40.37 68.92
CA LEU A 173 2.36 -40.01 68.86
C LEU A 173 2.61 -38.59 69.37
N TYR A 174 1.74 -37.63 69.03
CA TYR A 174 1.85 -36.27 69.55
C TYR A 174 1.72 -36.22 71.07
N ARG A 175 0.77 -36.98 71.65
CA ARG A 175 0.64 -37.07 73.12
C ARG A 175 1.89 -37.70 73.77
N GLU A 176 2.50 -38.68 73.11
CA GLU A 176 3.75 -39.28 73.58
C GLU A 176 4.89 -38.26 73.59
N LEU A 177 5.05 -37.49 72.50
CA LEU A 177 6.01 -36.39 72.42
C LEU A 177 5.79 -35.36 73.53
N GLU A 178 4.56 -34.88 73.72
CA GLU A 178 4.22 -33.93 74.78
C GLU A 178 4.54 -34.48 76.17
N SER A 179 4.33 -35.77 76.41
CA SER A 179 4.65 -36.39 77.70
C SER A 179 6.15 -36.55 77.95
N ALA A 180 6.94 -36.70 76.88
CA ALA A 180 8.39 -36.86 76.95
C ALA A 180 9.17 -35.54 76.88
N ALA A 181 8.51 -34.46 76.44
CA ALA A 181 9.12 -33.17 76.19
C ALA A 181 9.63 -32.51 77.48
N ASP A 182 10.83 -31.93 77.38
CA ASP A 182 11.39 -31.10 78.45
C ASP A 182 10.69 -29.75 78.53
N ILE A 183 10.27 -29.24 77.37
CA ILE A 183 9.48 -28.03 77.22
C ILE A 183 8.30 -28.36 76.31
N GLY A 184 7.19 -28.79 76.91
CA GLY A 184 5.94 -29.09 76.22
C GLY A 184 5.12 -27.85 75.86
N ALA A 185 4.04 -28.05 75.10
CA ALA A 185 3.01 -27.05 74.94
C ALA A 185 2.15 -27.03 76.22
N ALA A 186 2.02 -25.86 76.85
CA ALA A 186 1.01 -25.68 77.90
C ALA A 186 -0.36 -25.96 77.26
N GLY A 187 -0.97 -27.11 77.58
CA GLY A 187 -2.10 -27.72 76.86
C GLY A 187 -3.20 -26.75 76.42
N ALA A 188 -2.99 -26.12 75.26
CA ALA A 188 -3.89 -25.12 74.71
C ALA A 188 -4.89 -25.85 73.81
N ALA A 189 -5.98 -26.31 74.42
CA ALA A 189 -7.19 -26.58 73.66
C ALA A 189 -7.57 -25.32 72.88
N ALA A 190 -8.13 -25.51 71.67
CA ALA A 190 -8.63 -24.42 70.83
C ALA A 190 -9.43 -23.42 71.67
N SER A 191 -8.91 -22.20 71.83
CA SER A 191 -9.64 -21.18 72.56
C SER A 191 -10.89 -20.78 71.76
N ASP A 192 -11.94 -20.36 72.46
CA ASP A 192 -13.10 -19.72 71.81
C ASP A 192 -12.66 -18.49 70.98
N ALA A 193 -11.54 -17.86 71.37
CA ALA A 193 -10.87 -16.82 70.59
C ALA A 193 -10.35 -17.33 69.23
N ASP A 194 -9.74 -18.52 69.18
CA ASP A 194 -9.18 -19.10 67.95
C ASP A 194 -10.29 -19.40 66.93
N LYS A 195 -11.43 -19.91 67.42
CA LYS A 195 -12.61 -20.18 66.58
C LYS A 195 -13.20 -18.89 66.03
N ARG A 196 -13.30 -17.83 66.86
CA ARG A 196 -13.73 -16.50 66.38
C ARG A 196 -12.79 -15.93 65.34
N LEU A 197 -11.48 -16.10 65.52
CA LEU A 197 -10.48 -15.64 64.54
C LEU A 197 -10.61 -16.40 63.23
N ALA A 198 -10.79 -17.73 63.25
CA ALA A 198 -11.03 -18.54 62.06
C ALA A 198 -12.31 -18.12 61.31
N LEU A 199 -13.39 -17.81 62.03
CA LEU A 199 -14.62 -17.29 61.42
C LEU A 199 -14.42 -15.90 60.81
N ALA A 200 -13.66 -15.02 61.48
CA ALA A 200 -13.31 -13.72 60.94
C ALA A 200 -12.48 -13.84 59.65
N GLU A 201 -11.47 -14.70 59.63
CA GLU A 201 -10.68 -15.01 58.43
C GLU A 201 -11.54 -15.58 57.30
N TYR A 202 -12.44 -16.52 57.60
CA TYR A 202 -13.38 -17.07 56.61
C TYR A 202 -14.29 -15.99 56.01
N SER A 203 -14.85 -15.12 56.85
CA SER A 203 -15.70 -14.01 56.39
C SER A 203 -14.94 -13.00 55.52
N ALA A 204 -13.68 -12.73 55.86
CA ALA A 204 -12.80 -11.89 55.06
C ALA A 204 -12.46 -12.54 53.71
N LEU A 205 -12.24 -13.86 53.69
CA LEU A 205 -11.99 -14.61 52.46
C LEU A 205 -13.21 -14.60 51.53
N LEU A 206 -14.43 -14.80 52.06
CA LEU A 206 -15.66 -14.68 51.27
C LEU A 206 -15.81 -13.28 50.70
N SER A 207 -15.61 -12.24 51.53
CA SER A 207 -15.69 -10.85 51.08
C SER A 207 -14.67 -10.53 49.97
N LEU A 208 -13.45 -11.07 50.09
CA LEU A 208 -12.41 -10.95 49.09
C LEU A 208 -12.78 -11.69 47.79
N LEU A 209 -13.37 -12.88 47.89
CA LEU A 209 -13.81 -13.65 46.73
C LEU A 209 -14.94 -12.93 45.99
N ASP A 210 -15.91 -12.38 46.72
CA ASP A 210 -17.00 -11.58 46.16
C ASP A 210 -16.43 -10.35 45.44
N GLN A 211 -15.53 -9.60 46.08
CA GLN A 211 -14.85 -8.46 45.47
C GLN A 211 -14.09 -8.87 44.20
N LYS A 212 -13.32 -9.97 44.24
CA LYS A 212 -12.54 -10.43 43.08
C LYS A 212 -13.44 -10.90 41.95
N SER A 213 -14.57 -11.53 42.25
CA SER A 213 -15.54 -11.93 41.23
C SER A 213 -16.22 -10.71 40.58
N ALA A 214 -16.52 -9.67 41.36
CA ALA A 214 -17.06 -8.40 40.86
C ALA A 214 -16.04 -7.67 39.97
N ASP A 215 -14.78 -7.57 40.42
CA ASP A 215 -13.67 -6.99 39.65
C ASP A 215 -13.50 -7.74 38.32
N ALA A 216 -13.50 -9.08 38.35
CA ALA A 216 -13.37 -9.94 37.17
C ALA A 216 -14.54 -9.75 36.20
N HIS A 217 -15.77 -9.64 36.71
CA HIS A 217 -16.94 -9.35 35.91
C HIS A 217 -16.84 -7.98 35.23
N GLU A 218 -16.44 -6.94 35.94
CA GLU A 218 -16.25 -5.60 35.37
C GLU A 218 -15.15 -5.59 34.30
N CYS A 219 -14.03 -6.28 34.53
CA CYS A 219 -12.98 -6.43 33.53
C CYS A 219 -13.48 -7.14 32.27
N ARG A 220 -14.28 -8.20 32.43
CA ARG A 220 -14.89 -8.93 31.32
C ARG A 220 -15.85 -8.06 30.52
N GLU A 221 -16.71 -7.29 31.19
CA GLU A 221 -17.63 -6.36 30.54
C GLU A 221 -16.89 -5.26 29.78
N ARG A 222 -15.81 -4.70 30.34
CA ARG A 222 -14.95 -3.75 29.63
C ARG A 222 -14.30 -4.38 28.39
N ALA A 223 -13.78 -5.60 28.50
CA ALA A 223 -13.22 -6.32 27.36
C ALA A 223 -14.26 -6.57 26.26
N ASN A 224 -15.49 -6.96 26.63
CA ASN A 224 -16.60 -7.15 25.68
C ASN A 224 -16.97 -5.84 24.95
N ARG A 225 -16.99 -4.70 25.66
CA ARG A 225 -17.25 -3.38 25.05
C ARG A 225 -16.15 -3.00 24.06
N HIS A 226 -14.87 -3.16 24.44
CA HIS A 226 -13.77 -2.91 23.52
C HIS A 226 -13.80 -3.84 22.30
N GLN A 227 -14.18 -5.10 22.47
CA GLN A 227 -14.35 -6.02 21.35
C GLN A 227 -15.48 -5.58 20.41
N ALA A 228 -16.60 -5.09 20.95
CA ALA A 228 -17.70 -4.57 20.14
C ALA A 228 -17.29 -3.30 19.36
N ASP A 229 -16.53 -2.40 19.98
CA ASP A 229 -16.04 -1.19 19.31
C ASP A 229 -14.97 -1.50 18.24
N LEU A 230 -14.10 -2.49 18.49
CA LEU A 230 -13.17 -2.99 17.47
C LEU A 230 -13.92 -3.58 16.26
N ASN A 231 -14.99 -4.34 16.49
CA ASN A 231 -15.80 -4.88 15.40
C ASN A 231 -16.46 -3.75 14.59
N LYS A 232 -17.03 -2.72 15.24
CA LYS A 232 -17.58 -1.55 14.54
C LYS A 232 -16.52 -0.82 13.70
N LEU A 233 -15.32 -0.62 14.27
CA LEU A 233 -14.23 0.03 13.56
C LEU A 233 -13.75 -0.81 12.38
N ALA A 234 -13.74 -2.14 12.50
CA ALA A 234 -13.43 -3.04 11.39
C ALA A 234 -14.47 -2.93 10.26
N ASP A 235 -15.75 -2.87 10.60
CA ASP A 235 -16.83 -2.66 9.62
C ASP A 235 -16.70 -1.29 8.91
N GLU A 236 -16.38 -0.22 9.66
CA GLU A 236 -16.12 1.11 9.09
C GLU A 236 -14.90 1.14 8.16
N VAL A 237 -13.81 0.46 8.54
CA VAL A 237 -12.62 0.34 7.69
C VAL A 237 -12.94 -0.44 6.43
N SER A 238 -13.72 -1.52 6.52
CA SER A 238 -14.17 -2.29 5.35
C SER A 238 -14.98 -1.41 4.39
N LEU A 239 -15.96 -0.66 4.91
CA LEU A 239 -16.78 0.24 4.12
C LEU A 239 -15.95 1.33 3.42
N ARG A 240 -15.02 1.97 4.15
CA ARG A 240 -14.13 2.98 3.57
C ARG A 240 -13.21 2.40 2.50
N THR A 241 -12.72 1.18 2.71
CA THR A 241 -11.88 0.48 1.73
C THR A 241 -12.65 0.21 0.45
N GLU A 242 -13.91 -0.20 0.55
CA GLU A 242 -14.78 -0.40 -0.61
C GLU A 242 -15.04 0.92 -1.36
N GLN A 243 -15.36 2.00 -0.64
CA GLN A 243 -15.53 3.33 -1.23
C GLN A 243 -14.26 3.84 -1.94
N LEU A 244 -13.08 3.65 -1.32
CA LEU A 244 -11.81 4.03 -1.91
C LEU A 244 -11.56 3.24 -3.21
N THR A 245 -11.88 1.94 -3.20
CA THR A 245 -11.73 1.07 -4.37
C THR A 245 -12.65 1.51 -5.51
N GLN A 246 -13.91 1.87 -5.22
CA GLN A 246 -14.85 2.41 -6.20
C GLN A 246 -14.37 3.76 -6.77
N SER A 247 -13.88 4.67 -5.93
CA SER A 247 -13.32 5.95 -6.37
C SER A 247 -12.08 5.75 -7.24
N GLN A 248 -11.22 4.80 -6.88
CA GLN A 248 -10.02 4.46 -7.65
C GLN A 248 -10.40 3.94 -9.05
N GLN A 249 -11.35 3.01 -9.13
CA GLN A 249 -11.88 2.50 -10.40
C GLN A 249 -12.47 3.61 -11.28
N THR A 250 -13.17 4.57 -10.67
CA THR A 250 -13.73 5.72 -11.39
C THR A 250 -12.62 6.63 -11.94
N CYS A 251 -11.59 6.91 -11.15
CA CYS A 251 -10.40 7.65 -11.61
C CYS A 251 -9.68 6.94 -12.76
N ASP A 252 -9.53 5.61 -12.69
CA ASP A 252 -8.91 4.81 -13.75
C ASP A 252 -9.74 4.86 -15.04
N GLN A 253 -11.07 4.77 -14.95
CA GLN A 253 -11.98 4.90 -16.09
C GLN A 253 -11.88 6.29 -16.75
N LEU A 254 -11.90 7.36 -15.95
CA LEU A 254 -11.74 8.73 -16.45
C LEU A 254 -10.37 8.94 -17.10
N THR A 255 -9.32 8.34 -16.55
CA THR A 255 -7.97 8.39 -17.11
C THR A 255 -7.91 7.65 -18.46
N GLN A 256 -8.55 6.49 -18.58
CA GLN A 256 -8.68 5.77 -19.86
C GLN A 256 -9.49 6.59 -20.88
N GLN A 257 -10.56 7.27 -20.47
CA GLN A 257 -11.32 8.15 -21.36
C GLN A 257 -10.49 9.35 -21.83
N LEU A 258 -9.74 9.99 -20.93
CA LEU A 258 -8.86 11.12 -21.27
C LEU A 258 -7.76 10.71 -22.24
N THR A 259 -7.11 9.56 -22.02
CA THR A 259 -6.08 9.04 -22.94
C THR A 259 -6.68 8.67 -24.30
N GLY A 260 -7.89 8.10 -24.32
CA GLY A 260 -8.63 7.82 -25.55
C GLY A 260 -8.99 9.09 -26.34
N LEU A 261 -9.55 10.10 -25.67
CA LEU A 261 -9.89 11.40 -26.27
C LEU A 261 -8.65 12.16 -26.74
N SER A 262 -7.58 12.15 -25.95
CA SER A 262 -6.29 12.73 -26.34
C SER A 262 -5.75 12.07 -27.60
N GLY A 263 -5.79 10.73 -27.70
CA GLY A 263 -5.38 10.02 -28.91
C GLY A 263 -6.28 10.29 -30.12
N GLN A 264 -7.58 10.51 -29.93
CA GLN A 264 -8.48 10.95 -31.00
C GLN A 264 -8.15 12.38 -31.46
N HIS A 265 -7.89 13.28 -30.51
CA HIS A 265 -7.51 14.65 -30.81
C HIS A 265 -6.21 14.70 -31.61
N GLU A 266 -5.20 13.93 -31.21
CA GLU A 266 -3.92 13.85 -31.93
C GLU A 266 -4.10 13.29 -33.36
N LYS A 267 -5.01 12.32 -33.57
CA LYS A 267 -5.37 11.83 -34.91
C LYS A 267 -6.06 12.89 -35.75
N LEU A 268 -7.02 13.60 -35.18
CA LEU A 268 -7.73 14.70 -35.85
C LEU A 268 -6.78 15.84 -36.21
N GLU A 269 -5.85 16.21 -35.34
CA GLU A 269 -4.81 17.20 -35.63
C GLU A 269 -3.92 16.77 -36.80
N ARG A 270 -3.50 15.50 -36.85
CA ARG A 270 -2.72 14.97 -37.99
C ARG A 270 -3.53 15.00 -39.29
N GLN A 271 -4.80 14.61 -39.25
CA GLN A 271 -5.69 14.66 -40.43
C GLN A 271 -5.91 16.10 -40.90
N LEU A 272 -6.12 17.04 -39.97
CA LEU A 272 -6.27 18.46 -40.30
C LEU A 272 -5.00 19.00 -40.96
N ALA A 273 -3.83 18.69 -40.41
CA ALA A 273 -2.54 19.09 -40.97
C ALA A 273 -2.31 18.49 -42.37
N GLU A 274 -2.73 17.24 -42.60
CA GLU A 274 -2.64 16.59 -43.91
C GLU A 274 -3.57 17.23 -44.94
N VAL A 275 -4.82 17.52 -44.57
CA VAL A 275 -5.80 18.21 -45.44
C VAL A 275 -5.33 19.64 -45.75
N GLN A 276 -4.79 20.37 -44.77
CA GLN A 276 -4.21 21.69 -44.99
C GLN A 276 -3.06 21.63 -45.99
N ARG A 277 -2.14 20.67 -45.81
CA ARG A 277 -0.99 20.50 -46.72
C ARG A 277 -1.41 20.12 -48.14
N ASN A 278 -2.44 19.29 -48.29
CA ASN A 278 -2.97 18.91 -49.60
C ASN A 278 -3.70 20.07 -50.27
N SER A 279 -4.53 20.81 -49.52
CA SER A 279 -5.24 21.98 -50.06
C SER A 279 -4.29 23.12 -50.44
N GLU A 280 -3.19 23.34 -49.69
CA GLU A 280 -2.13 24.28 -50.09
C GLU A 280 -1.44 23.87 -51.40
N LYS A 281 -1.11 22.58 -51.55
CA LYS A 281 -0.55 22.05 -52.81
C LYS A 281 -1.50 22.24 -53.98
N GLU A 282 -2.78 21.92 -53.81
CA GLU A 282 -3.79 22.14 -54.84
C GLU A 282 -3.94 23.62 -55.17
N ARG A 283 -3.96 24.50 -54.17
CA ARG A 283 -4.02 25.96 -54.39
C ARG A 283 -2.83 26.47 -55.18
N LEU A 284 -1.62 25.97 -54.90
CA LEU A 284 -0.42 26.33 -55.65
C LEU A 284 -0.50 25.80 -57.09
N ARG A 285 -0.95 24.56 -57.28
CA ARG A 285 -1.13 23.96 -58.60
C ARG A 285 -2.17 24.72 -59.44
N LEU A 286 -3.33 25.02 -58.86
CA LEU A 286 -4.38 25.81 -59.51
C LEU A 286 -3.89 27.24 -59.80
N GLY A 287 -3.06 27.82 -58.92
CA GLY A 287 -2.39 29.09 -59.18
C GLY A 287 -1.49 29.04 -60.42
N GLN A 288 -0.63 28.02 -60.52
CA GLN A 288 0.23 27.81 -61.68
C GLN A 288 -0.57 27.54 -62.96
N GLU A 289 -1.63 26.72 -62.88
CA GLU A 289 -2.53 26.46 -64.02
C GLU A 289 -3.25 27.74 -64.47
N ASN A 290 -3.72 28.57 -63.53
CA ASN A 290 -4.33 29.87 -63.85
C ASN A 290 -3.34 30.85 -64.49
N GLU A 291 -2.10 30.96 -63.98
CA GLU A 291 -1.06 31.80 -64.58
C GLU A 291 -0.73 31.36 -66.01
N LEU A 292 -0.64 30.04 -66.24
CA LEU A 292 -0.43 29.49 -67.56
C LEU A 292 -1.61 29.80 -68.48
N LEU A 293 -2.85 29.60 -68.02
CA LEU A 293 -4.06 29.92 -68.79
C LEU A 293 -4.15 31.42 -69.11
N LEU A 294 -3.78 32.30 -68.17
CA LEU A 294 -3.70 33.74 -68.41
C LEU A 294 -2.67 34.06 -69.48
N SER A 295 -1.49 33.43 -69.44
CA SER A 295 -0.45 33.60 -70.47
C SER A 295 -0.93 33.12 -71.84
N GLN A 296 -1.61 31.97 -71.91
CA GLN A 296 -2.19 31.45 -73.15
C GLN A 296 -3.29 32.37 -73.69
N LEU A 297 -4.12 32.93 -72.81
CA LEU A 297 -5.16 33.88 -73.19
C LEU A 297 -4.54 35.17 -73.75
N HIS A 298 -3.48 35.71 -73.13
CA HIS A 298 -2.77 36.88 -73.64
C HIS A 298 -2.17 36.60 -75.02
N GLN A 299 -1.56 35.43 -75.23
CA GLN A 299 -1.04 35.04 -76.54
C GLN A 299 -2.16 35.00 -77.60
N VAL A 300 -3.31 34.40 -77.29
CA VAL A 300 -4.45 34.37 -78.21
C VAL A 300 -5.00 35.77 -78.48
N GLN A 301 -5.03 36.65 -77.46
CA GLN A 301 -5.41 38.05 -77.65
C GLN A 301 -4.45 38.77 -78.60
N GLU A 302 -3.14 38.62 -78.42
CA GLU A 302 -2.11 39.18 -79.31
C GLU A 302 -2.26 38.66 -80.74
N GLU A 303 -2.46 37.36 -80.93
CA GLU A 303 -2.70 36.77 -82.26
C GLU A 303 -3.97 37.35 -82.92
N LEU A 304 -5.05 37.50 -82.15
CA LEU A 304 -6.30 38.11 -82.65
C LEU A 304 -6.14 39.59 -83.00
N GLU A 305 -5.40 40.35 -82.20
CA GLU A 305 -5.05 41.74 -82.51
C GLU A 305 -4.22 41.83 -83.79
N GLU A 306 -3.25 40.94 -83.97
CA GLU A 306 -2.47 40.86 -85.20
C GLU A 306 -3.35 40.53 -86.42
N TYR A 307 -4.26 39.55 -86.29
CA TYR A 307 -5.24 39.25 -87.34
C TYR A 307 -6.15 40.44 -87.64
N PHE A 308 -6.60 41.17 -86.63
CA PHE A 308 -7.45 42.36 -86.79
C PHE A 308 -6.72 43.46 -87.56
N VAL A 309 -5.47 43.76 -87.20
CA VAL A 309 -4.62 44.74 -87.90
C VAL A 309 -4.41 44.33 -89.35
N ARG A 310 -4.08 43.05 -89.62
CA ARG A 310 -3.95 42.55 -90.99
C ARG A 310 -5.23 42.69 -91.79
N LEU A 311 -6.40 42.48 -91.18
CA LEU A 311 -7.69 42.65 -91.85
C LEU A 311 -7.97 44.13 -92.17
N GLN A 312 -7.61 45.03 -91.25
CA GLN A 312 -7.73 46.48 -91.43
C GLN A 312 -6.82 46.97 -92.57
N GLU A 313 -5.56 46.56 -92.60
CA GLU A 313 -4.62 46.87 -93.70
C GLU A 313 -5.14 46.36 -95.05
N ARG A 314 -5.66 45.13 -95.09
CA ARG A 314 -6.21 44.55 -96.32
C ARG A 314 -7.46 45.28 -96.81
N SER A 315 -8.32 45.74 -95.89
CA SER A 315 -9.49 46.57 -96.25
C SER A 315 -9.09 47.96 -96.76
N ALA A 316 -8.04 48.57 -96.20
CA ALA A 316 -7.49 49.82 -96.69
C ALA A 316 -6.86 49.67 -98.10
N GLN A 317 -6.18 48.54 -98.36
CA GLN A 317 -5.64 48.23 -99.69
C GLN A 317 -6.75 48.06 -100.73
N LEU A 318 -7.83 47.35 -100.40
CA LEU A 318 -9.01 47.21 -101.27
C LEU A 318 -9.69 48.56 -101.56
N ALA A 319 -9.76 49.46 -100.58
CA ALA A 319 -10.31 50.81 -100.77
C ALA A 319 -9.44 51.66 -101.71
N ALA A 320 -8.10 51.54 -101.62
CA ALA A 320 -7.16 52.24 -102.52
C ALA A 320 -7.20 51.69 -103.96
N GLU A 321 -7.45 50.39 -104.13
CA GLU A 321 -7.63 49.77 -105.45
C GLU A 321 -8.96 50.20 -106.10
N GLN A 322 -10.00 50.47 -105.30
CA GLN A 322 -11.27 51.01 -105.79
C GLN A 322 -11.17 52.48 -106.24
N THR A 323 -10.41 53.33 -105.54
CA THR A 323 -10.19 54.73 -105.97
C THR A 323 -9.38 54.80 -107.26
N THR A 324 -8.34 53.98 -107.42
CA THR A 324 -7.54 53.94 -108.66
C THR A 324 -8.34 53.44 -109.87
N VAL A 325 -9.24 52.46 -109.68
CA VAL A 325 -10.18 52.05 -110.74
C VAL A 325 -11.18 53.16 -111.07
N HIS A 326 -11.65 53.93 -110.09
CA HIS A 326 -12.55 55.06 -110.33
C HIS A 326 -11.89 56.18 -111.16
N GLU A 327 -10.64 56.54 -110.85
CA GLU A 327 -9.87 57.55 -111.58
C GLU A 327 -9.57 57.11 -113.04
N LEU A 328 -9.23 55.84 -113.25
CA LEU A 328 -9.03 55.29 -114.61
C LEU A 328 -10.34 55.25 -115.43
N THR A 329 -11.49 55.13 -114.77
CA THR A 329 -12.80 55.16 -115.44
C THR A 329 -13.17 56.58 -115.87
N GLN A 330 -12.90 57.59 -115.03
CA GLN A 330 -13.11 59.00 -115.40
C GLN A 330 -12.21 59.44 -116.57
N ALA A 331 -10.94 59.05 -116.58
CA ALA A 331 -10.02 59.38 -117.68
C ALA A 331 -10.45 58.78 -119.03
N ARG A 332 -11.08 57.59 -119.02
CA ARG A 332 -11.62 56.94 -120.22
C ARG A 332 -12.80 57.72 -120.82
N ASP A 333 -13.70 58.23 -119.99
CA ASP A 333 -14.92 58.91 -120.43
C ASP A 333 -14.63 60.31 -121.02
N GLU A 334 -13.58 60.99 -120.55
CA GLU A 334 -13.10 62.24 -121.14
C GLU A 334 -12.46 62.01 -122.53
N GLN A 335 -11.74 60.91 -122.70
CA GLN A 335 -11.14 60.54 -123.99
C GLN A 335 -12.20 60.21 -125.06
N ALA A 336 -13.35 59.67 -124.65
CA ALA A 336 -14.46 59.36 -125.55
C ALA A 336 -15.18 60.60 -126.11
N LYS A 337 -15.31 61.69 -125.32
CA LYS A 337 -15.93 62.95 -125.77
C LYS A 337 -15.11 63.70 -126.82
N LEU A 338 -13.78 63.71 -126.67
CA LEU A 338 -12.87 64.36 -127.63
C LEU A 338 -12.83 63.65 -129.00
N ALA A 339 -13.10 62.34 -129.03
CA ALA A 339 -13.17 61.56 -130.26
C ALA A 339 -14.45 61.84 -131.06
N THR A 340 -15.59 62.06 -130.39
CA THR A 340 -16.88 62.38 -131.04
C THR A 340 -16.89 63.75 -131.71
N ASP A 341 -16.23 64.76 -131.13
CA ASP A 341 -16.21 66.12 -131.69
C ASP A 341 -15.35 66.23 -132.96
N ARG A 342 -14.23 65.49 -133.03
CA ARG A 342 -13.38 65.42 -134.25
C ARG A 342 -14.08 64.75 -135.43
N GLN A 343 -14.95 63.77 -135.17
CA GLN A 343 -15.70 63.08 -136.21
C GLN A 343 -16.78 63.99 -136.86
N ALA A 344 -17.36 64.93 -136.09
CA ALA A 344 -18.37 65.87 -136.61
C ALA A 344 -17.79 66.93 -137.56
N GLN A 345 -16.52 67.34 -137.37
CA GLN A 345 -15.85 68.32 -138.25
C GLN A 345 -15.45 67.75 -139.62
N ILE A 346 -15.11 66.45 -139.70
CA ILE A 346 -14.70 65.78 -140.95
C ILE A 346 -15.89 65.61 -141.92
N VAL A 347 -17.10 65.38 -141.40
CA VAL A 347 -18.30 65.16 -142.23
C VAL A 347 -18.77 66.42 -142.96
N LYS A 348 -18.67 67.62 -142.35
CA LYS A 348 -19.14 68.86 -143.01
C LYS A 348 -18.20 69.41 -144.08
N LEU A 349 -16.88 69.29 -143.89
CA LEU A 349 -15.92 69.66 -144.93
C LEU A 349 -16.01 68.77 -146.18
N THR A 350 -16.53 67.54 -146.01
CA THR A 350 -16.79 66.61 -147.13
C THR A 350 -17.99 67.06 -147.97
N GLN A 351 -19.06 67.59 -147.35
CA GLN A 351 -20.25 68.09 -148.08
C GLN A 351 -19.96 69.34 -148.93
N ALA A 352 -19.09 70.25 -148.48
CA ALA A 352 -18.72 71.44 -149.25
C ALA A 352 -17.87 71.15 -150.49
N ARG A 353 -17.15 70.01 -150.51
CA ARG A 353 -16.31 69.59 -151.65
C ARG A 353 -17.14 69.01 -152.80
N ASP A 354 -18.19 68.26 -152.48
CA ASP A 354 -18.98 67.54 -153.49
C ASP A 354 -19.91 68.47 -154.29
N GLU A 355 -20.36 69.59 -153.71
CA GLU A 355 -21.12 70.63 -154.43
C GLU A 355 -20.24 71.42 -155.41
N GLN A 356 -18.96 71.63 -155.09
CA GLN A 356 -18.01 72.30 -155.97
C GLN A 356 -17.63 71.44 -157.19
N ALA A 357 -17.70 70.10 -157.08
CA ALA A 357 -17.46 69.17 -158.18
C ALA A 357 -18.61 69.12 -159.20
N LYS A 358 -19.86 69.35 -158.77
CA LYS A 358 -21.04 69.32 -159.66
C LYS A 358 -21.12 70.55 -160.59
N LEU A 359 -20.72 71.73 -160.10
CA LEU A 359 -20.66 72.97 -160.88
C LEU A 359 -19.54 72.99 -161.95
N ALA A 360 -18.51 72.15 -161.80
CA ALA A 360 -17.44 72.01 -162.78
C ALA A 360 -17.80 71.07 -163.94
N ALA A 361 -18.61 70.02 -163.67
CA ALA A 361 -19.03 69.05 -164.68
C ALA A 361 -19.99 69.66 -165.74
N ASP A 362 -20.92 70.51 -165.33
CA ASP A 362 -21.90 71.09 -166.27
C ASP A 362 -21.30 72.16 -167.20
N ARG A 363 -20.27 72.91 -166.74
CA ARG A 363 -19.52 73.83 -167.62
C ARG A 363 -18.71 73.11 -168.69
N GLN A 364 -18.32 71.86 -168.48
CA GLN A 364 -17.55 71.07 -169.44
C GLN A 364 -18.45 70.46 -170.54
N ALA A 365 -19.72 70.16 -170.23
CA ALA A 365 -20.72 69.75 -171.21
C ALA A 365 -21.13 70.89 -172.18
N GLN A 366 -20.95 72.15 -171.76
CA GLN A 366 -21.24 73.33 -172.57
C GLN A 366 -20.15 73.62 -173.64
N VAL A 367 -18.96 73.03 -173.53
CA VAL A 367 -17.84 73.27 -174.47
C VAL A 367 -17.77 72.22 -175.58
N GLN A 368 -18.08 70.94 -175.31
CA GLN A 368 -17.95 69.88 -176.31
C GLN A 368 -19.04 69.89 -177.41
N LYS A 369 -20.26 70.35 -177.11
CA LYS A 369 -21.32 70.47 -178.15
C LYS A 369 -21.08 71.61 -179.15
N LEU A 370 -20.32 72.64 -178.77
CA LEU A 370 -19.95 73.75 -179.67
C LEU A 370 -18.73 73.42 -180.54
N THR A 371 -17.96 72.37 -180.22
CA THR A 371 -16.78 71.96 -181.00
C THR A 371 -17.12 70.98 -182.13
N GLN A 372 -18.12 70.10 -181.98
CA GLN A 372 -18.43 69.09 -183.02
C GLN A 372 -19.29 69.61 -184.20
N ALA A 373 -20.12 70.65 -184.05
CA ALA A 373 -20.88 71.20 -185.18
C ALA A 373 -20.13 72.29 -185.98
N ARG A 374 -19.06 72.86 -185.41
CA ARG A 374 -18.15 73.76 -186.14
C ARG A 374 -17.31 73.00 -187.18
N ASP A 375 -17.02 71.73 -186.93
CA ASP A 375 -16.22 70.89 -187.84
C ASP A 375 -17.03 70.31 -189.02
N GLU A 376 -18.37 70.41 -188.99
CA GLU A 376 -19.25 70.12 -190.14
C GLU A 376 -19.52 71.34 -191.04
N GLN A 377 -19.03 72.54 -190.66
CA GLN A 377 -19.08 73.73 -191.51
C GLN A 377 -18.08 73.68 -192.71
N ALA A 378 -17.23 72.65 -192.86
CA ALA A 378 -16.06 72.76 -193.73
C ALA A 378 -15.89 71.70 -194.84
N LYS A 379 -16.79 70.71 -195.01
CA LYS A 379 -16.47 69.55 -195.89
C LYS A 379 -17.35 69.25 -197.11
N LEU A 380 -18.46 69.92 -197.40
CA LEU A 380 -19.24 69.66 -198.64
C LEU A 380 -19.84 70.92 -199.28
N ALA A 381 -18.99 71.93 -199.53
CA ALA A 381 -19.19 72.89 -200.61
C ALA A 381 -18.48 72.47 -201.92
N THR A 382 -17.82 71.31 -201.96
CA THR A 382 -17.00 70.89 -203.10
C THR A 382 -16.97 69.37 -203.22
N ASP A 383 -18.06 68.77 -203.70
CA ASP A 383 -18.02 67.63 -204.64
C ASP A 383 -19.44 67.10 -204.90
N ARG A 384 -20.12 67.71 -205.87
CA ARG A 384 -20.77 67.05 -207.01
C ARG A 384 -21.72 68.03 -207.72
N GLN A 385 -21.32 68.38 -208.94
CA GLN A 385 -22.25 68.64 -210.04
C GLN A 385 -23.17 67.42 -210.22
N ALA A 386 -24.48 67.66 -210.33
CA ALA A 386 -25.43 66.96 -211.20
C ALA A 386 -26.79 67.65 -211.09
#